data_AF-A0A528THC8-F1
#
_entry.id   AF-A0A528THC8-F1
#
_cell.length_a   1.000
_cell.length_b   1.000
_cell.length_c   1.000
_cell.angle_alpha   90.00
_cell.angle_beta   90.00
_cell.angle_gamma   90.00
#
_symmetry.space_group_name_H-M   'P 1'
#
loop_
_entity.id
_entity.type
_entity.pdbx_description
1 polymer ?
#
loop_
_entity_poly.entity_id
_entity_poly.type
_entity_poly.pdbx_seq_one_letter_code
_entity_poly.pdbx_strand_id
1 'polypeptide(L)'
;PAANAAGAAPGAVDLAGQLVLPAFVEGHIHLDTSFYGDAWRSHIPCTNGFDVRERVAFQMRNLEQAAPMEERAKNQLELCIGNGSLAMRSHVMVDAAVGLKHVETILA
;
A
#
# COMPACT_ATOMS: atom_id res chain seq x y z
N PRO A 1 -9.43 30.72 20.18
CA PRO A 1 -8.44 30.49 21.26
C PRO A 1 -7.10 31.13 20.87
N ALA A 2 -6.54 31.98 21.72
CA ALA A 2 -5.33 32.73 21.43
C ALA A 2 -4.14 31.77 21.24
N ALA A 3 -3.45 31.89 20.10
CA ALA A 3 -2.20 31.20 19.85
C ALA A 3 -1.20 31.62 20.93
N ASN A 4 -0.72 30.67 21.71
CA ASN A 4 0.25 30.89 22.77
C ASN A 4 1.63 31.06 22.11
N ALA A 5 1.89 32.24 21.56
CA ALA A 5 3.10 32.59 20.80
C ALA A 5 4.34 32.78 21.72
N ALA A 6 4.41 32.05 22.84
CA ALA A 6 5.59 31.98 23.67
C ALA A 6 6.54 30.93 23.07
N GLY A 7 7.53 31.41 22.32
CA GLY A 7 8.73 30.72 21.83
C GLY A 7 8.71 29.18 21.91
N ALA A 8 8.11 28.54 20.92
CA ALA A 8 8.21 27.09 20.75
C ALA A 8 9.70 26.70 20.68
N ALA A 9 10.11 25.67 21.43
CA ALA A 9 11.46 25.15 21.37
C ALA A 9 11.81 24.75 19.92
N PRO A 10 13.08 24.83 19.49
CA PRO A 10 13.47 24.37 18.17
C PRO A 10 12.99 22.93 17.91
N GLY A 11 12.19 22.73 16.86
CA GLY A 11 11.59 21.43 16.52
C GLY A 11 10.20 21.15 17.12
N ALA A 12 9.63 22.08 17.90
CA ALA A 12 8.25 21.96 18.35
C ALA A 12 7.27 22.39 17.24
N VAL A 13 6.13 21.69 17.16
CA VAL A 13 5.05 21.95 16.20
C VAL A 13 3.82 22.43 16.98
N ASP A 14 3.28 23.61 16.65
CA ASP A 14 2.00 24.08 17.17
C ASP A 14 0.86 23.38 16.42
N LEU A 15 0.03 22.67 17.16
CA LEU A 15 -1.07 21.86 16.63
C LEU A 15 -2.42 22.54 16.75
N ALA A 16 -2.49 23.79 17.21
CA ALA A 16 -3.70 24.60 17.29
C ALA A 16 -4.89 23.91 18.01
N GLY A 17 -4.60 23.03 18.98
CA GLY A 17 -5.60 22.26 19.74
C GLY A 17 -6.16 21.04 19.00
N GLN A 18 -5.54 20.60 17.90
CA GLN A 18 -5.92 19.38 17.19
C GLN A 18 -5.51 18.11 17.95
N LEU A 19 -6.22 17.01 17.69
CA LEU A 19 -5.92 15.70 18.25
C LEU A 19 -4.65 15.11 17.62
N VAL A 20 -3.75 14.62 18.47
CA VAL A 20 -2.59 13.82 18.06
C VAL A 20 -2.88 12.37 18.38
N LEU A 21 -2.62 11.50 17.40
CA LEU A 21 -2.67 10.06 17.56
C LEU A 21 -1.27 9.48 17.34
N PRO A 22 -0.95 8.32 17.95
CA PRO A 22 0.14 7.49 17.49
C PRO A 22 -0.02 7.14 16.01
N ALA A 23 1.08 6.76 15.35
CA ALA A 23 1.01 6.27 13.98
C ALA A 23 0.08 5.06 13.87
N PHE A 24 -0.67 5.00 12.78
CA PHE A 24 -1.54 3.88 12.49
C PHE A 24 -0.75 2.65 12.08
N VAL A 25 -1.39 1.49 12.25
CA VAL A 25 -0.86 0.18 11.89
C VAL A 25 -1.72 -0.42 10.79
N GLU A 26 -1.11 -0.67 9.63
CA GLU A 26 -1.72 -1.45 8.54
C GLU A 26 -1.43 -2.94 8.78
N GLY A 27 -2.42 -3.66 9.30
CA GLY A 27 -2.27 -5.05 9.70
C GLY A 27 -2.29 -6.06 8.55
N HIS A 28 -2.79 -5.67 7.37
CA HIS A 28 -2.95 -6.56 6.22
C HIS A 28 -2.93 -5.77 4.90
N ILE A 29 -1.79 -5.78 4.22
CA ILE A 29 -1.64 -5.22 2.87
C ILE A 29 -1.03 -6.22 1.90
N HIS A 30 -1.19 -5.99 0.59
CA HIS A 30 -0.48 -6.72 -0.46
C HIS A 30 0.27 -5.73 -1.35
N LEU A 31 1.55 -5.50 -1.05
CA LEU A 31 2.39 -4.57 -1.82
C LEU A 31 2.75 -5.12 -3.20
N ASP A 32 2.87 -6.44 -3.34
CA ASP A 32 3.25 -7.08 -4.59
C ASP A 32 2.15 -6.99 -5.67
N THR A 33 0.89 -6.98 -5.23
CA THR A 33 -0.28 -7.02 -6.13
C THR A 33 -1.04 -5.69 -6.24
N SER A 34 -0.59 -4.61 -5.56
CA SER A 34 -1.27 -3.31 -5.62
C SER A 34 -1.14 -2.67 -7.01
N PHE A 35 -2.20 -2.06 -7.54
CA PHE A 35 -2.15 -1.25 -8.77
C PHE A 35 -2.11 0.27 -8.48
N TYR A 36 -1.89 0.67 -7.24
CA TYR A 36 -1.91 2.09 -6.87
C TYR A 36 -0.79 2.88 -7.55
N GLY A 37 -1.13 4.05 -8.09
CA GLY A 37 -0.22 4.89 -8.87
C GLY A 37 -0.02 4.46 -10.33
N ASP A 38 -0.65 3.37 -10.78
CA ASP A 38 -0.65 2.91 -12.18
C ASP A 38 -1.99 3.22 -12.88
N ALA A 39 -2.09 2.90 -14.17
CA ALA A 39 -3.33 2.97 -14.94
C ALA A 39 -4.44 2.14 -14.28
N TRP A 40 -5.65 2.71 -14.23
CA TRP A 40 -6.81 2.06 -13.64
C TRP A 40 -7.16 0.76 -14.36
N ARG A 41 -7.52 -0.27 -13.57
CA ARG A 41 -7.91 -1.60 -14.07
C ARG A 41 -9.35 -1.90 -13.70
N SER A 42 -10.17 -2.20 -14.70
CA SER A 42 -11.56 -2.57 -14.47
C SER A 42 -11.67 -3.96 -13.83
N HIS A 43 -12.75 -4.15 -13.06
CA HIS A 43 -13.10 -5.46 -12.54
C HIS A 43 -13.48 -6.42 -13.68
N ILE A 44 -12.89 -7.61 -13.67
CA ILE A 44 -13.25 -8.71 -14.58
C ILE A 44 -14.10 -9.71 -13.78
N PRO A 45 -15.39 -9.89 -14.09
CA PRO A 45 -16.22 -10.88 -13.42
C PRO A 45 -15.80 -12.30 -13.82
N CYS A 46 -15.90 -13.24 -12.88
CA CYS A 46 -15.75 -14.67 -13.16
C CYS A 46 -16.90 -15.17 -14.04
N THR A 47 -16.65 -16.21 -14.83
CA THR A 47 -17.60 -16.71 -15.82
C THR A 47 -18.85 -17.36 -15.22
N ASN A 48 -18.75 -17.98 -14.05
CA ASN A 48 -19.86 -18.68 -13.41
C ASN A 48 -19.80 -18.61 -11.87
N GLY A 49 -20.17 -17.46 -11.32
CA GLY A 49 -20.05 -17.21 -9.88
C GLY A 49 -18.59 -17.08 -9.44
N PHE A 50 -18.33 -17.07 -8.14
CA PHE A 50 -16.96 -16.89 -7.64
C PHE A 50 -16.09 -18.12 -7.94
N ASP A 51 -14.98 -17.91 -8.65
CA ASP A 51 -13.94 -18.91 -8.88
C ASP A 51 -12.55 -18.30 -8.62
N VAL A 52 -11.82 -18.87 -7.65
CA VAL A 52 -10.49 -18.39 -7.25
C VAL A 52 -9.45 -18.56 -8.36
N ARG A 53 -9.55 -19.60 -9.20
CA ARG A 53 -8.60 -19.86 -10.29
C ARG A 53 -8.74 -18.81 -11.38
N GLU A 54 -9.98 -18.45 -11.71
CA GLU A 54 -10.25 -17.32 -12.61
C GLU A 54 -9.69 -16.02 -12.04
N ARG A 55 -9.90 -15.76 -10.73
CA ARG A 55 -9.38 -14.55 -10.09
C ARG A 55 -7.86 -14.45 -10.14
N VAL A 56 -7.15 -15.55 -9.88
CA VAL A 56 -5.69 -15.62 -10.00
C VAL A 56 -5.27 -15.38 -11.44
N ALA A 57 -5.90 -16.03 -12.42
CA ALA A 57 -5.58 -15.81 -13.84
C ALA A 57 -5.79 -14.35 -14.28
N PHE A 58 -6.87 -13.71 -13.82
CA PHE A 58 -7.14 -12.30 -14.12
C PHE A 58 -6.10 -11.37 -13.49
N GLN A 59 -5.71 -11.66 -12.25
CA GLN A 59 -4.65 -10.92 -11.56
C GLN A 59 -3.31 -11.04 -12.29
N MET A 60 -2.92 -12.24 -12.72
CA MET A 60 -1.66 -12.44 -13.44
C MET A 60 -1.64 -11.66 -14.76
N ARG A 61 -2.71 -11.72 -15.57
CA ARG A 61 -2.82 -10.92 -16.80
C ARG A 61 -2.76 -9.42 -16.54
N ASN A 62 -3.32 -8.96 -15.42
CA ASN A 62 -3.25 -7.56 -15.02
C ASN A 62 -1.84 -7.16 -14.58
N LEU A 63 -1.14 -8.02 -13.84
CA LEU A 63 0.23 -7.76 -13.39
C LEU A 63 1.24 -7.75 -14.54
N GLU A 64 1.03 -8.57 -15.58
CA GLU A 64 1.85 -8.55 -16.81
C GLU A 64 1.82 -7.20 -17.55
N GLN A 65 0.72 -6.46 -17.41
CA GLN A 65 0.52 -5.16 -18.04
C GLN A 65 0.75 -4.00 -17.06
N ALA A 66 1.20 -4.28 -15.83
CA ALA A 66 1.36 -3.28 -14.80
C ALA A 66 2.71 -2.61 -14.83
N ALA A 67 2.77 -1.40 -14.26
CA ALA A 67 4.03 -0.77 -13.91
C ALA A 67 4.90 -1.73 -13.05
N PRO A 68 6.23 -1.54 -13.04
CA PRO A 68 7.13 -2.35 -12.22
C PRO A 68 6.65 -2.45 -10.76
N MET A 69 6.77 -3.64 -10.17
CA MET A 69 6.24 -3.89 -8.83
C MET A 69 6.86 -2.99 -7.76
N GLU A 70 8.15 -2.70 -7.87
CA GLU A 70 8.85 -1.77 -6.96
C GLU A 70 8.22 -0.38 -6.97
N GLU A 71 7.85 0.13 -8.14
CA GLU A 71 7.20 1.44 -8.28
C GLU A 71 5.82 1.44 -7.63
N ARG A 72 5.00 0.42 -7.95
CA ARG A 72 3.65 0.29 -7.36
C ARG A 72 3.69 0.10 -5.84
N ALA A 73 4.64 -0.69 -5.33
CA ALA A 73 4.84 -0.89 -3.91
C ALA A 73 5.22 0.42 -3.21
N LYS A 74 6.15 1.20 -3.78
CA LYS A 74 6.50 2.53 -3.27
C LYS A 74 5.31 3.49 -3.28
N ASN A 75 4.54 3.53 -4.37
CA ASN A 75 3.34 4.37 -4.46
C ASN A 75 2.31 4.03 -3.37
N GLN A 76 2.11 2.74 -3.09
CA GLN A 76 1.23 2.28 -2.02
C GLN A 76 1.77 2.66 -0.63
N LEU A 77 3.08 2.53 -0.40
CA LEU A 77 3.72 2.95 0.85
C LEU A 77 3.56 4.45 1.10
N GLU A 78 3.81 5.28 0.08
CA GLU A 78 3.62 6.73 0.16
C GLU A 78 2.17 7.11 0.48
N LEU A 79 1.19 6.42 -0.11
CA LEU A 79 -0.22 6.60 0.26
C LEU A 79 -0.45 6.31 1.75
N CYS A 80 0.04 5.17 2.25
CA CYS A 80 -0.16 4.77 3.64
C CYS A 80 0.55 5.73 4.62
N ILE A 81 1.78 6.13 4.31
CA ILE A 81 2.57 7.08 5.11
C ILE A 81 1.88 8.46 5.10
N GLY A 82 1.43 8.93 3.93
CA GLY A 82 0.71 10.19 3.78
C GLY A 82 -0.61 10.25 4.55
N ASN A 83 -1.17 9.08 4.91
CA ASN A 83 -2.37 8.94 5.75
C ASN A 83 -2.05 8.49 7.19
N GLY A 84 -0.79 8.57 7.62
CA GLY A 84 -0.40 8.39 9.02
C GLY A 84 -0.10 6.95 9.44
N SER A 85 -0.05 5.98 8.52
CA SER A 85 0.37 4.61 8.82
C SER A 85 1.88 4.49 8.73
N LEU A 86 2.55 4.11 9.83
CA LEU A 86 4.02 3.95 9.87
C LEU A 86 4.48 2.54 10.26
N ALA A 87 3.55 1.62 10.54
CA ALA A 87 3.85 0.20 10.71
C ALA A 87 2.90 -0.61 9.83
N MET A 88 3.44 -1.53 9.03
CA MET A 88 2.65 -2.27 8.04
C MET A 88 3.08 -3.74 7.99
N ARG A 89 2.11 -4.64 7.75
CA ARG A 89 2.36 -6.05 7.46
C ARG A 89 1.85 -6.37 6.06
N SER A 90 2.79 -6.58 5.13
CA SER A 90 2.44 -7.07 3.80
C SER A 90 2.43 -8.60 3.76
N HIS A 91 1.39 -9.13 3.13
CA HIS A 91 1.40 -10.45 2.53
C HIS A 91 2.03 -10.35 1.15
N VAL A 92 2.60 -11.45 0.68
CA VAL A 92 3.29 -11.51 -0.61
C VAL A 92 2.99 -12.85 -1.26
N MET A 93 2.74 -12.87 -2.56
CA MET A 93 2.48 -14.08 -3.32
C MET A 93 3.75 -14.91 -3.49
N VAL A 94 3.65 -16.20 -3.18
CA VAL A 94 4.70 -17.21 -3.38
C VAL A 94 4.04 -18.44 -3.99
N ASP A 95 4.38 -18.75 -5.24
CA ASP A 95 3.87 -19.90 -5.97
C ASP A 95 4.86 -20.38 -7.04
N ALA A 96 4.47 -21.39 -7.83
CA ALA A 96 5.33 -21.96 -8.87
C ALA A 96 5.59 -21.02 -10.07
N ALA A 97 4.76 -19.99 -10.27
CA ALA A 97 4.91 -19.04 -11.36
C ALA A 97 5.86 -17.90 -10.99
N VAL A 98 5.82 -17.41 -9.75
CA VAL A 98 6.64 -16.26 -9.31
C VAL A 98 7.82 -16.63 -8.41
N GLY A 99 7.84 -17.85 -7.87
CA GLY A 99 8.87 -18.30 -6.94
C GLY A 99 8.99 -17.35 -5.76
N LEU A 100 10.23 -16.90 -5.47
CA LEU A 100 10.52 -15.93 -4.41
C LEU A 100 10.66 -14.49 -4.91
N LYS A 101 10.50 -14.23 -6.22
CA LYS A 101 10.78 -12.93 -6.82
C LYS A 101 10.04 -11.78 -6.14
N HIS A 102 8.78 -12.01 -5.76
CA HIS A 102 7.97 -11.00 -5.10
C HIS A 102 8.51 -10.67 -3.71
N VAL A 103 8.85 -11.69 -2.92
CA VAL A 103 9.47 -11.54 -1.59
C VAL A 103 10.80 -10.80 -1.71
N GLU A 104 11.67 -11.21 -2.63
CA GLU A 104 12.98 -10.60 -2.84
C GLU A 104 12.87 -9.12 -3.20
N THR A 105 11.91 -8.76 -4.05
CA THR A 105 11.72 -7.35 -4.44
C THR A 105 11.13 -6.51 -3.32
N ILE A 106 10.25 -7.05 -2.47
CA ILE A 106 9.68 -6.33 -1.33
C ILE A 106 10.71 -6.15 -0.19
N LEU A 107 11.70 -7.04 -0.09
CA LEU A 107 12.77 -6.96 0.90
C LEU A 107 13.98 -6.12 0.47
N ALA A 108 14.10 -5.79 -0.82
CA ALA A 108 15.21 -5.01 -1.39
C ALA A 108 15.10 -3.51 -1.05
#